data_AF-A0A8S9BK80-F1
#
_entry.id   AF-A0A8S9BK80-F1
#
_cell.length_a   1.000
_cell.length_b   1.000
_cell.length_c   1.000
_cell.angle_alpha   90.00
_cell.angle_beta   90.00
_cell.angle_gamma   90.00
#
_symmetry.space_group_name_H-M   'P 1'
#
loop_
_entity.id
_entity.type
_entity.pdbx_description
1 polymer ?
#
loop_
_entity_poly.entity_id
_entity_poly.type
_entity_poly.pdbx_seq_one_letter_code
_entity_poly.pdbx_strand_id
1 'polypeptide(L)'
;MHSLVHPNAWVCLRLPSDSLKIIQAAPNTTVSLGKYGSFSANLIIERPYNLTYELLDRKHGQKDSELRIVPAAELHADTIAEEEAAKSPNGSDDKITIGGDGVEFQLVGENGEVIMRSNRETIDDSARQTLTMEEIEELKREGTGAGKDLIAKLMASHLGLDQKTAFSLAKYKLLKTKKYLRRFTILPVDAALLTTWMMEEKDASKILDLRQEMLALIGSWSNVHFSEVPLDAGTRCGRWLVVDETGGLLVAALAERMDILYPDQEDEAKPETEEESYRHTEPPLATSNTITLIHNNAQPNLSLLKYFSYDPTATTTSQHHPLSTHLHPLSWLQLLSPSNDTVYSTPIEPISQETLASFKSGKRGTYYRKLRRHNRVKTIVDSTLAGSFSGLAIASHMDPVGILKHTIPLLRGGAQIAIYSPTIEPLVNLADVYSTSRRTAFIQAPPSSFVGLGTEAERARWPGDEDFPLNPTLLLNASVQTARIRDWQVLPGRTHPVMTGRGGAEGYLFTAVRVVPAEGRVEARGKFARKKAGEVRSENGRKAGGEPDAKKIKLGDGVESEGNVTNDSTTHGLAKENGMDMKEAIA
;
A
#
# COMPACT_ATOMS: atom_id res chain seq x y z
N MET A 1 -0.08 -7.01 15.81
CA MET A 1 -1.32 -6.26 16.13
C MET A 1 -2.01 -6.89 17.34
N HIS A 2 -2.53 -6.07 18.26
CA HIS A 2 -3.24 -6.57 19.44
C HIS A 2 -4.59 -7.22 19.09
N SER A 3 -5.00 -8.22 19.88
CA SER A 3 -6.27 -8.94 19.70
C SER A 3 -7.48 -8.21 20.27
N LEU A 4 -7.26 -7.35 21.26
CA LEU A 4 -8.29 -6.60 21.99
C LEU A 4 -8.07 -5.09 21.88
N VAL A 5 -9.15 -4.34 22.00
CA VAL A 5 -9.13 -2.87 22.03
C VAL A 5 -8.55 -2.40 23.37
N HIS A 6 -7.40 -1.74 23.32
CA HIS A 6 -6.77 -1.15 24.50
C HIS A 6 -7.29 0.26 24.80
N PRO A 7 -7.22 0.71 26.07
CA PRO A 7 -7.47 2.10 26.42
C PRO A 7 -6.62 3.05 25.58
N ASN A 8 -7.21 4.14 25.10
CA ASN A 8 -6.57 5.17 24.27
C ASN A 8 -6.05 4.70 22.90
N ALA A 9 -6.25 3.43 22.52
CA ALA A 9 -5.93 2.94 21.20
C ALA A 9 -6.82 3.62 20.14
N TRP A 10 -6.26 3.83 18.95
CA TRP A 10 -7.04 4.25 17.79
C TRP A 10 -7.71 3.02 17.16
N VAL A 11 -9.00 3.13 16.90
CA VAL A 11 -9.82 2.06 16.31
C VAL A 11 -10.65 2.63 15.18
N CYS A 12 -10.95 1.80 14.19
CA CYS A 12 -11.85 2.16 13.12
C CYS A 12 -13.20 1.47 13.30
N LEU A 13 -14.28 2.24 13.24
CA LEU A 13 -15.64 1.74 13.27
C LEU A 13 -16.19 1.69 11.84
N ARG A 14 -16.45 0.49 11.32
CA ARG A 14 -17.22 0.32 10.08
C ARG A 14 -18.70 0.35 10.40
N LEU A 15 -19.41 1.34 9.86
CA LEU A 15 -20.84 1.50 10.06
C LEU A 15 -21.64 0.63 9.08
N PRO A 16 -22.96 0.46 9.28
CA PRO A 16 -23.82 -0.32 8.36
C PRO A 16 -23.89 0.29 6.96
N SER A 17 -23.59 1.59 6.84
CA SER A 17 -23.43 2.29 5.56
C SER A 17 -22.11 1.98 4.84
N ASP A 18 -21.29 1.08 5.38
CA ASP A 18 -19.90 0.78 4.97
C ASP A 18 -18.89 1.92 5.20
N SER A 19 -19.36 3.14 5.49
CA SER A 19 -18.54 4.28 5.89
C SER A 19 -17.64 3.98 7.09
N LEU A 20 -16.41 4.46 7.04
CA LEU A 20 -15.37 4.21 8.03
C LEU A 20 -15.20 5.41 8.97
N LYS A 21 -15.14 5.15 10.27
CA LYS A 21 -14.93 6.20 11.28
C LYS A 21 -13.81 5.83 12.24
N ILE A 22 -12.67 6.49 12.10
CA ILE A 22 -11.56 6.37 13.04
C ILE A 22 -11.82 7.22 14.29
N ILE A 23 -11.68 6.61 15.47
CA ILE A 23 -11.83 7.24 16.79
C ILE A 23 -10.73 6.75 17.73
N GLN A 24 -10.50 7.49 18.81
CA GLN A 24 -9.67 7.03 19.92
C GLN A 24 -10.57 6.42 21.01
N ALA A 25 -10.25 5.22 21.48
CA ALA A 25 -10.95 4.54 22.58
C ALA A 25 -10.57 5.11 23.96
N ALA A 26 -10.77 6.42 24.13
CA ALA A 26 -10.44 7.13 25.36
C ALA A 26 -11.43 6.76 26.49
N PRO A 27 -10.97 6.29 27.66
CA PRO A 27 -11.84 5.93 28.77
C PRO A 27 -12.76 7.07 29.20
N ASN A 28 -13.98 6.74 29.63
CA ASN A 28 -14.99 7.66 30.13
C ASN A 28 -15.42 8.76 29.14
N THR A 29 -15.27 8.51 27.84
CA THR A 29 -15.77 9.38 26.77
C THR A 29 -16.98 8.78 26.07
N THR A 30 -17.78 9.62 25.40
CA THR A 30 -18.92 9.18 24.59
C THR A 30 -18.54 9.12 23.13
N VAL A 31 -18.75 7.97 22.50
CA VAL A 31 -18.57 7.75 21.07
C VAL A 31 -19.89 7.97 20.35
N SER A 32 -19.91 8.88 19.38
CA SER A 32 -21.06 9.10 18.49
C SER A 32 -20.93 8.30 17.19
N LEU A 33 -21.97 7.59 16.81
CA LEU A 33 -22.13 6.90 15.52
C LEU A 33 -23.01 7.72 14.55
N GLY A 34 -23.25 9.00 14.83
CA GLY A 34 -24.16 9.84 14.05
C GLY A 34 -25.60 9.33 14.14
N LYS A 35 -26.21 9.00 13.00
CA LYS A 35 -27.61 8.55 12.92
C LYS A 35 -27.88 7.21 13.63
N TYR A 36 -26.85 6.42 13.94
CA TYR A 36 -26.98 5.12 14.61
C TYR A 36 -26.95 5.23 16.15
N GLY A 37 -26.83 6.45 16.69
CA GLY A 37 -26.83 6.75 18.12
C GLY A 37 -25.43 6.96 18.68
N SER A 38 -25.29 6.85 20.01
CA SER A 38 -24.03 7.03 20.73
C SER A 38 -23.90 6.03 21.87
N PHE A 39 -22.68 5.73 22.28
CA PHE A 39 -22.39 4.79 23.36
C PHE A 39 -21.13 5.21 24.14
N SER A 40 -20.95 4.65 25.35
CA SER A 40 -19.75 4.92 26.17
C SER A 40 -18.54 4.17 25.62
N ALA A 41 -17.40 4.84 25.46
CA ALA A 41 -16.15 4.22 24.97
C ALA A 41 -15.72 3.02 25.83
N ASN A 42 -16.08 3.00 27.12
CA ASN A 42 -15.80 1.89 28.02
C ASN A 42 -16.40 0.55 27.55
N LEU A 43 -17.44 0.58 26.70
CA LEU A 43 -18.10 -0.63 26.21
C LEU A 43 -17.30 -1.38 25.15
N ILE A 44 -16.37 -0.69 24.48
CA ILE A 44 -15.52 -1.26 23.43
C ILE A 44 -14.11 -1.58 23.93
N ILE A 45 -13.67 -1.03 25.06
CA ILE A 45 -12.40 -1.39 25.69
C ILE A 45 -12.43 -2.88 26.11
N GLU A 46 -11.31 -3.57 25.92
CA GLU A 46 -11.14 -5.02 26.13
C GLU A 46 -12.05 -5.91 25.26
N ARG A 47 -12.69 -5.34 24.24
CA ARG A 47 -13.44 -6.12 23.25
C ARG A 47 -12.53 -6.57 22.11
N PRO A 48 -12.79 -7.74 21.52
CA PRO A 48 -12.04 -8.21 20.36
C PRO A 48 -12.34 -7.37 19.11
N TYR A 49 -11.31 -7.22 18.27
CA TYR A 49 -11.46 -6.67 16.92
C TYR A 49 -12.21 -7.63 15.99
N ASN A 50 -12.63 -7.10 14.84
CA ASN A 50 -13.27 -7.80 13.72
C ASN A 50 -14.63 -8.44 14.04
N LEU A 51 -15.26 -8.05 15.16
CA LEU A 51 -16.62 -8.43 15.49
C LEU A 51 -17.60 -7.28 15.25
N THR A 52 -18.82 -7.64 14.83
CA THR A 52 -19.93 -6.69 14.71
C THR A 52 -20.71 -6.64 16.02
N TYR A 53 -20.89 -5.41 16.52
CA TYR A 53 -21.65 -5.10 17.72
C TYR A 53 -22.97 -4.47 17.36
N GLU A 54 -24.01 -4.81 18.10
CA GLU A 54 -25.34 -4.23 18.05
C GLU A 54 -25.56 -3.40 19.31
N LEU A 55 -25.91 -2.13 19.12
CA LEU A 55 -26.15 -1.19 20.20
C LEU A 55 -27.61 -1.30 20.66
N LEU A 56 -27.81 -1.89 21.82
CA LEU A 56 -29.12 -2.11 22.40
C LEU A 56 -29.71 -0.80 22.94
N ASP A 57 -31.04 -0.78 23.07
CA ASP A 57 -31.72 0.34 23.70
C ASP A 57 -31.41 0.41 25.20
N ARG A 58 -31.34 1.62 25.74
CA ARG A 58 -31.02 1.85 27.14
C ARG A 58 -32.16 1.34 28.02
N LYS A 59 -31.86 0.38 28.91
CA LYS A 59 -32.85 -0.12 29.88
C LYS A 59 -33.23 0.98 30.87
N HIS A 60 -34.45 0.91 31.39
CA HIS A 60 -34.94 1.87 32.37
C HIS A 60 -34.05 1.88 33.63
N GLY A 61 -33.53 3.07 34.00
CA GLY A 61 -32.64 3.24 35.15
C GLY A 61 -31.14 3.02 34.92
N GLN A 62 -30.72 2.51 33.75
CA GLN A 62 -29.29 2.42 33.39
C GLN A 62 -28.78 3.73 32.77
N LYS A 63 -27.51 4.06 33.04
CA LYS A 63 -26.84 5.25 32.47
C LYS A 63 -26.45 5.03 31.01
N ASP A 64 -25.83 3.88 30.73
CA ASP A 64 -25.27 3.53 29.43
C ASP A 64 -26.10 2.45 28.71
N SER A 65 -25.96 2.38 27.39
CA SER A 65 -26.53 1.30 26.58
C SER A 65 -25.65 0.05 26.64
N GLU A 66 -26.22 -1.13 26.36
CA GLU A 66 -25.47 -2.38 26.29
C GLU A 66 -25.05 -2.70 24.84
N LEU A 67 -23.94 -3.43 24.67
CA LEU A 67 -23.49 -3.94 23.37
C LEU A 67 -23.65 -5.45 23.30
N ARG A 68 -24.27 -5.94 22.22
CA ARG A 68 -24.40 -7.36 21.90
C ARG A 68 -23.50 -7.72 20.73
N ILE A 69 -22.72 -8.80 20.84
CA ILE A 69 -21.99 -9.35 19.69
C ILE A 69 -22.99 -10.04 18.76
N VAL A 70 -22.95 -9.70 17.48
CA VAL A 70 -23.82 -10.31 16.46
C VAL A 70 -23.11 -11.54 15.89
N PRO A 71 -23.68 -12.76 16.00
CA PRO A 71 -23.10 -13.95 15.42
C PRO A 71 -23.06 -13.90 13.88
N ALA A 72 -22.06 -14.56 13.28
CA ALA A 72 -21.91 -14.63 11.82
C ALA A 72 -23.17 -15.18 11.12
N ALA A 73 -23.85 -16.16 11.73
CA ALA A 73 -25.11 -16.70 11.21
C ALA A 73 -26.21 -15.64 11.05
N GLU A 74 -26.27 -14.65 11.96
CA GLU A 74 -27.24 -13.54 11.87
C GLU A 74 -26.81 -12.48 10.85
N LEU A 75 -25.51 -12.28 10.66
CA LEU A 75 -24.98 -11.33 9.65
C LEU A 75 -25.20 -11.84 8.22
N HIS A 76 -25.06 -13.14 8.01
CA HIS A 76 -25.13 -13.77 6.69
C HIS A 76 -26.44 -14.52 6.43
N ALA A 77 -27.44 -14.40 7.30
CA ALA A 77 -28.72 -15.11 7.18
C ALA A 77 -29.38 -14.91 5.80
N ASP A 78 -29.41 -13.66 5.31
CA ASP A 78 -30.03 -13.32 4.02
C ASP A 78 -29.26 -13.93 2.84
N THR A 79 -27.92 -13.91 2.89
CA THR A 79 -27.07 -14.50 1.84
C THR A 79 -27.14 -16.03 1.84
N ILE A 80 -27.21 -16.65 3.02
CA ILE A 80 -27.35 -18.11 3.16
C ILE A 80 -28.71 -18.54 2.60
N ALA A 81 -29.79 -17.84 2.94
CA ALA A 81 -31.12 -18.13 2.40
C ALA A 81 -31.17 -18.00 0.87
N GLU A 82 -30.51 -16.98 0.29
CA GLU A 82 -30.37 -16.85 -1.17
C GLU A 82 -29.57 -18.00 -1.79
N GLU A 83 -28.50 -18.46 -1.13
CA GLU A 83 -27.68 -19.57 -1.62
C GLU A 83 -28.40 -20.92 -1.53
N GLU A 84 -29.15 -21.17 -0.45
CA GLU A 84 -30.00 -22.35 -0.30
C GLU A 84 -31.10 -22.40 -1.36
N ALA A 85 -31.74 -21.25 -1.62
CA ALA A 85 -32.72 -21.11 -2.71
C ALA A 85 -32.07 -21.37 -4.08
N ALA A 86 -30.82 -20.97 -4.29
CA ALA A 86 -30.09 -21.22 -5.53
C ALA A 86 -29.62 -22.68 -5.69
N LYS A 87 -29.28 -23.37 -4.59
CA LYS A 87 -28.78 -24.77 -4.59
C LYS A 87 -29.88 -25.82 -4.76
N SER A 88 -31.12 -25.51 -4.37
CA SER A 88 -32.26 -26.41 -4.49
C SER A 88 -33.29 -25.88 -5.51
N PRO A 89 -33.00 -25.91 -6.82
CA PRO A 89 -34.01 -25.60 -7.83
C PRO A 89 -35.09 -26.69 -7.95
N ASN A 90 -34.84 -27.90 -7.43
CA ASN A 90 -35.67 -29.11 -7.68
C ASN A 90 -36.69 -29.43 -6.58
N GLY A 91 -37.29 -28.43 -5.95
CA GLY A 91 -38.52 -28.60 -5.13
C GLY A 91 -39.81 -28.58 -5.97
N SER A 92 -39.73 -28.10 -7.21
CA SER A 92 -40.77 -28.15 -8.23
C SER A 92 -40.11 -28.45 -9.58
N ASP A 93 -40.75 -29.27 -10.41
CA ASP A 93 -40.33 -29.58 -11.79
C ASP A 93 -40.28 -28.31 -12.66
N ASP A 94 -39.20 -27.52 -12.58
CA ASP A 94 -39.05 -26.31 -13.39
C ASP A 94 -37.82 -26.40 -14.30
N LYS A 95 -38.03 -26.88 -15.53
CA LYS A 95 -37.09 -26.69 -16.65
C LYS A 95 -37.05 -25.21 -17.03
N ILE A 96 -36.10 -24.48 -16.45
CA ILE A 96 -35.80 -23.08 -16.78
C ILE A 96 -35.18 -23.01 -18.18
N THR A 97 -35.93 -22.54 -19.17
CA THR A 97 -35.39 -22.20 -20.51
C THR A 97 -35.29 -20.68 -20.60
N ILE A 98 -34.07 -20.14 -20.48
CA ILE A 98 -33.82 -18.69 -20.64
C ILE A 98 -33.87 -18.38 -22.14
N GLY A 99 -35.01 -17.84 -22.59
CA GLY A 99 -35.13 -17.23 -23.91
C GLY A 99 -34.38 -15.90 -23.95
N GLY A 100 -33.58 -15.68 -24.99
CA GLY A 100 -32.56 -14.63 -25.09
C GLY A 100 -33.01 -13.18 -25.29
N ASP A 101 -34.21 -12.77 -24.88
CA ASP A 101 -34.75 -11.44 -25.20
C ASP A 101 -35.17 -10.56 -24.00
N GLY A 102 -34.77 -10.91 -22.77
CA GLY A 102 -34.89 -9.99 -21.63
C GLY A 102 -36.32 -9.59 -21.23
N VAL A 103 -37.34 -10.31 -21.69
CA VAL A 103 -38.73 -10.15 -21.25
C VAL A 103 -39.02 -11.20 -20.18
N GLU A 104 -39.02 -10.77 -18.91
CA GLU A 104 -39.41 -11.63 -17.77
C GLU A 104 -40.94 -11.81 -17.76
N PHE A 105 -41.42 -12.99 -18.14
CA PHE A 105 -42.83 -13.37 -18.03
C PHE A 105 -43.16 -13.85 -16.62
N GLN A 106 -44.38 -13.56 -16.17
CA GLN A 106 -44.93 -14.09 -14.93
C GLN A 106 -45.25 -15.58 -15.11
N LEU A 107 -44.30 -16.45 -14.74
CA LEU A 107 -44.56 -17.89 -14.67
C LEU A 107 -45.45 -18.15 -13.47
N VAL A 108 -46.67 -18.63 -13.72
CA VAL A 108 -47.60 -19.11 -12.70
C VAL A 108 -47.60 -20.63 -12.80
N GLY A 109 -47.25 -21.32 -11.71
CA GLY A 109 -47.32 -22.79 -11.67
C GLY A 109 -48.76 -23.29 -11.79
N GLU A 110 -48.95 -24.58 -12.08
CA GLU A 110 -50.30 -25.20 -12.21
C GLU A 110 -51.18 -25.01 -10.95
N ASN A 111 -50.56 -24.71 -9.80
CA ASN A 111 -51.24 -24.47 -8.53
C ASN A 111 -51.58 -22.99 -8.25
N GLY A 112 -51.32 -22.07 -9.19
CA GLY A 112 -51.56 -20.63 -9.02
C GLY A 112 -50.46 -19.88 -8.27
N GLU A 113 -49.34 -20.52 -7.91
CA GLU A 113 -48.19 -19.84 -7.30
C GLU A 113 -47.40 -19.06 -8.35
N VAL A 114 -47.12 -17.79 -8.06
CA VAL A 114 -46.35 -16.89 -8.93
C VAL A 114 -44.86 -17.18 -8.73
N ILE A 115 -44.26 -17.90 -9.67
CA ILE A 115 -42.87 -18.38 -9.68
C ILE A 115 -41.89 -17.24 -9.99
N MET A 116 -42.30 -16.29 -10.84
CA MET A 116 -41.47 -15.11 -11.18
C MET A 116 -42.31 -13.85 -11.20
N ARG A 117 -41.94 -12.84 -10.41
CA ARG A 117 -42.63 -11.55 -10.30
C ARG A 117 -41.98 -10.55 -11.25
N SER A 118 -42.76 -9.70 -11.92
CA SER A 118 -42.27 -8.67 -12.84
C SER A 118 -42.66 -7.28 -12.34
N ASN A 119 -41.84 -6.27 -12.64
CA ASN A 119 -42.12 -4.87 -12.31
C ASN A 119 -43.07 -4.17 -13.30
N ARG A 120 -43.61 -4.88 -14.30
CA ARG A 120 -44.49 -4.31 -15.34
C ARG A 120 -45.70 -3.54 -14.79
N GLU A 121 -46.30 -4.03 -13.71
CA GLU A 121 -47.48 -3.42 -13.08
C GLU A 121 -47.11 -2.53 -11.87
N THR A 122 -45.82 -2.31 -11.64
CA THR A 122 -45.33 -1.49 -10.53
C THR A 122 -45.45 -0.01 -10.88
N ILE A 123 -46.47 0.67 -10.35
CA ILE A 123 -46.67 2.12 -10.49
C ILE A 123 -45.96 2.88 -9.36
N ASP A 124 -45.03 3.78 -9.66
CA ASP A 124 -44.35 4.59 -8.64
C ASP A 124 -45.30 5.64 -8.04
N ASP A 125 -45.77 5.36 -6.82
CA ASP A 125 -46.66 6.23 -6.06
C ASP A 125 -46.09 6.48 -4.66
N SER A 126 -46.09 7.76 -4.26
CA SER A 126 -45.71 8.23 -2.94
C SER A 126 -46.52 7.58 -1.80
N ALA A 127 -47.76 7.15 -2.09
CA ALA A 127 -48.65 6.51 -1.11
C ALA A 127 -48.26 5.06 -0.76
N ARG A 128 -47.21 4.49 -1.37
CA ARG A 128 -46.78 3.10 -1.14
C ARG A 128 -46.21 2.85 0.26
N GLN A 129 -45.70 3.88 0.92
CA GLN A 129 -45.25 3.82 2.31
C GLN A 129 -46.29 4.54 3.17
N THR A 130 -47.03 3.80 3.98
CA THR A 130 -48.11 4.38 4.79
C THR A 130 -47.59 5.06 6.06
N LEU A 131 -46.39 4.69 6.52
CA LEU A 131 -45.80 5.26 7.73
C LEU A 131 -45.23 6.65 7.45
N THR A 132 -45.67 7.66 8.21
CA THR A 132 -45.24 9.04 8.02
C THR A 132 -43.83 9.29 8.56
N MET A 133 -43.20 10.40 8.16
CA MET A 133 -41.88 10.76 8.66
C MET A 133 -41.89 11.04 10.18
N GLU A 134 -42.96 11.65 10.69
CA GLU A 134 -43.14 11.94 12.11
C GLU A 134 -43.23 10.66 12.94
N GLU A 135 -44.01 9.68 12.48
CA GLU A 135 -44.11 8.35 13.10
C GLU A 135 -42.75 7.62 13.09
N ILE A 136 -41.98 7.73 12.00
CA ILE A 136 -40.62 7.16 11.91
C ILE A 136 -39.69 7.80 12.96
N GLU A 137 -39.81 9.10 13.20
CA GLU A 137 -38.99 9.79 14.19
C GLU A 137 -39.38 9.45 15.62
N GLU A 138 -40.67 9.26 15.88
CA GLU A 138 -41.18 8.77 17.15
C GLU A 138 -40.68 7.36 17.45
N LEU A 139 -40.77 6.43 16.49
CA LEU A 139 -40.24 5.07 16.61
C LEU A 139 -38.72 5.02 16.81
N LYS A 140 -37.96 6.00 16.32
CA LYS A 140 -36.53 6.11 16.63
C LYS A 140 -36.28 6.52 18.07
N ARG A 141 -37.20 7.29 18.67
CA ARG A 141 -37.07 7.83 20.04
C ARG A 141 -37.48 6.81 21.10
N GLU A 142 -38.51 6.02 20.83
CA GLU A 142 -39.07 5.04 21.77
C GLU A 142 -38.16 3.83 22.02
N GLY A 143 -37.18 3.59 21.14
CA GLY A 143 -36.29 2.42 21.19
C GLY A 143 -36.94 1.20 20.55
N THR A 144 -36.45 0.81 19.37
CA THR A 144 -37.07 -0.20 18.49
C THR A 144 -36.21 -1.45 18.34
N GLY A 145 -35.67 -1.96 19.45
CA GLY A 145 -34.86 -3.17 19.46
C GLY A 145 -33.60 -3.00 18.59
N ALA A 146 -32.84 -1.93 18.83
CA ALA A 146 -31.70 -1.52 18.01
C ALA A 146 -32.04 -1.21 16.52
N GLY A 147 -33.31 -0.91 16.24
CA GLY A 147 -33.82 -0.56 14.92
C GLY A 147 -34.47 -1.71 14.14
N LYS A 148 -34.49 -2.93 14.70
CA LYS A 148 -35.12 -4.12 14.08
C LYS A 148 -36.63 -3.96 13.95
N ASP A 149 -37.29 -3.51 15.01
CA ASP A 149 -38.76 -3.39 15.02
C ASP A 149 -39.22 -2.28 14.08
N LEU A 150 -38.42 -1.22 13.95
CA LEU A 150 -38.66 -0.15 12.97
C LEU A 150 -38.58 -0.69 11.54
N ILE A 151 -37.59 -1.54 11.23
CA ILE A 151 -37.47 -2.16 9.91
C ILE A 151 -38.65 -3.09 9.64
N ALA A 152 -39.04 -3.91 10.61
CA ALA A 152 -40.19 -4.81 10.48
C ALA A 152 -41.50 -4.04 10.21
N LYS A 153 -41.76 -2.97 10.99
CA LYS A 153 -42.90 -2.08 10.76
C LYS A 153 -42.86 -1.45 9.36
N LEU A 154 -41.70 -0.96 8.93
CA LEU A 154 -41.50 -0.37 7.59
C LEU A 154 -41.69 -1.37 6.43
N MET A 155 -41.44 -2.66 6.66
CA MET A 155 -41.74 -3.72 5.69
C MET A 155 -43.24 -4.00 5.65
N ALA A 156 -43.89 -4.14 6.81
CA ALA A 156 -45.32 -4.42 6.90
C ALA A 156 -46.19 -3.27 6.35
N SER A 157 -45.74 -2.02 6.48
CA SER A 157 -46.46 -0.83 6.01
C SER A 157 -46.25 -0.51 4.52
N HIS A 158 -45.50 -1.34 3.79
CA HIS A 158 -45.23 -1.11 2.37
C HIS A 158 -46.25 -1.84 1.47
N LEU A 159 -47.20 -1.11 0.91
CA LEU A 159 -48.35 -1.66 0.15
C LEU A 159 -47.96 -2.49 -1.09
N GLY A 160 -46.83 -2.16 -1.72
CA GLY A 160 -46.34 -2.84 -2.92
C GLY A 160 -45.20 -3.81 -2.68
N LEU A 161 -45.07 -4.38 -1.46
CA LEU A 161 -43.93 -5.26 -1.16
C LEU A 161 -44.02 -6.57 -1.93
N ASP A 162 -45.22 -7.12 -2.07
CA ASP A 162 -45.48 -8.38 -2.76
C ASP A 162 -45.29 -8.30 -4.28
N GLN A 163 -45.35 -7.10 -4.86
CA GLN A 163 -45.09 -6.88 -6.29
C GLN A 163 -43.59 -6.93 -6.62
N LYS A 164 -42.70 -6.86 -5.62
CA LYS A 164 -41.25 -6.87 -5.84
C LYS A 164 -40.74 -8.27 -6.14
N THR A 165 -39.75 -8.34 -7.03
CA THR A 165 -38.94 -9.54 -7.24
C THR A 165 -38.13 -9.88 -5.99
N ALA A 166 -37.70 -11.13 -5.83
CA ALA A 166 -36.88 -11.55 -4.69
C ALA A 166 -35.62 -10.68 -4.51
N PHE A 167 -34.91 -10.38 -5.60
CA PHE A 167 -33.74 -9.49 -5.58
C PHE A 167 -34.10 -8.04 -5.22
N SER A 168 -35.24 -7.54 -5.71
CA SER A 168 -35.72 -6.19 -5.39
C SER A 168 -36.12 -6.07 -3.92
N LEU A 169 -36.71 -7.11 -3.34
CA LEU A 169 -37.05 -7.19 -1.93
C LEU A 169 -35.78 -7.24 -1.07
N ALA A 170 -34.81 -8.10 -1.42
CA ALA A 170 -33.52 -8.18 -0.73
C ALA A 170 -32.77 -6.84 -0.76
N LYS A 171 -32.72 -6.17 -1.92
CA LYS A 171 -32.14 -4.83 -2.06
C LYS A 171 -32.85 -3.79 -1.18
N TYR A 172 -34.18 -3.84 -1.13
CA TYR A 172 -34.97 -2.92 -0.31
C TYR A 172 -34.75 -3.16 1.19
N LYS A 173 -34.73 -4.43 1.63
CA LYS A 173 -34.39 -4.82 3.01
C LYS A 173 -32.99 -4.33 3.39
N LEU A 174 -31.99 -4.57 2.54
CA LEU A 174 -30.61 -4.11 2.74
C LEU A 174 -30.53 -2.59 2.89
N LEU A 175 -31.26 -1.83 2.06
CA LEU A 175 -31.30 -0.37 2.17
C LEU A 175 -31.84 0.09 3.53
N LYS A 176 -32.88 -0.58 4.06
CA LYS A 176 -33.47 -0.25 5.37
C LYS A 176 -32.57 -0.69 6.52
N THR A 177 -31.95 -1.87 6.46
CA THR A 177 -30.98 -2.32 7.46
C THR A 177 -29.78 -1.37 7.52
N LYS A 178 -29.19 -0.97 6.38
CA LYS A 178 -28.12 0.03 6.33
C LYS A 178 -28.52 1.39 6.92
N LYS A 179 -29.81 1.76 6.88
CA LYS A 179 -30.28 3.06 7.37
C LYS A 179 -30.61 3.08 8.86
N TYR A 180 -31.24 2.03 9.37
CA TYR A 180 -31.87 2.04 10.70
C TYR A 180 -31.24 1.10 11.72
N LEU A 181 -30.51 0.08 11.27
CA LEU A 181 -29.93 -0.92 12.17
C LEU A 181 -28.74 -0.32 12.92
N ARG A 182 -28.75 -0.35 14.24
CA ARG A 182 -27.70 0.24 15.09
C ARG A 182 -26.56 -0.75 15.32
N ARG A 183 -25.86 -1.12 14.23
CA ARG A 183 -24.68 -1.99 14.27
C ARG A 183 -23.41 -1.24 13.92
N PHE A 184 -22.26 -1.77 14.33
CA PHE A 184 -20.96 -1.33 13.86
C PHE A 184 -19.94 -2.44 14.04
N THR A 185 -18.89 -2.46 13.23
CA THR A 185 -17.77 -3.41 13.38
C THR A 185 -16.54 -2.65 13.82
N ILE A 186 -15.84 -3.18 14.83
CA ILE A 186 -14.59 -2.60 15.32
C ILE A 186 -13.44 -3.23 14.54
N LEU A 187 -12.63 -2.42 13.88
CA LEU A 187 -11.48 -2.84 13.08
C LEU A 187 -10.20 -2.24 13.67
N PRO A 188 -9.07 -2.97 13.62
CA PRO A 188 -7.77 -2.41 13.95
C PRO A 188 -7.40 -1.34 12.91
N VAL A 189 -6.64 -0.33 13.31
CA VAL A 189 -6.10 0.66 12.36
C VAL A 189 -4.77 0.13 11.83
N ASP A 190 -4.77 -0.29 10.57
CA ASP A 190 -3.58 -0.63 9.79
C ASP A 190 -3.33 0.40 8.68
N ALA A 191 -2.14 0.36 8.08
CA ALA A 191 -1.79 1.30 7.02
C ALA A 191 -2.76 1.23 5.83
N ALA A 192 -3.28 0.04 5.52
CA ALA A 192 -4.25 -0.19 4.45
C ALA A 192 -5.61 0.48 4.72
N LEU A 193 -6.16 0.28 5.91
CA LEU A 193 -7.43 0.86 6.36
C LEU A 193 -7.31 2.37 6.52
N LEU A 194 -6.17 2.86 7.04
CA LEU A 194 -5.91 4.30 7.12
C LEU A 194 -5.85 4.93 5.73
N THR A 195 -5.23 4.25 4.76
CA THR A 195 -5.21 4.69 3.35
C THR A 195 -6.62 4.77 2.78
N THR A 196 -7.41 3.71 2.96
CA THR A 196 -8.82 3.65 2.50
C THR A 196 -9.64 4.75 3.13
N TRP A 197 -9.51 4.97 4.44
CA TRP A 197 -10.19 6.03 5.17
C TRP A 197 -9.77 7.43 4.71
N MET A 198 -8.47 7.65 4.47
CA MET A 198 -7.96 8.93 3.95
C MET A 198 -8.49 9.23 2.55
N MET A 199 -8.59 8.20 1.70
CA MET A 199 -9.21 8.29 0.39
C MET A 199 -10.70 8.62 0.54
N GLU A 200 -11.49 7.73 1.14
CA GLU A 200 -12.95 7.78 1.09
C GLU A 200 -13.60 8.86 1.96
N GLU A 201 -13.11 9.03 3.20
CA GLU A 201 -13.80 9.80 4.25
C GLU A 201 -13.11 11.14 4.57
N LYS A 202 -11.87 11.31 4.10
CA LYS A 202 -11.06 12.52 4.30
C LYS A 202 -10.59 13.07 2.95
N ASP A 203 -9.40 13.63 2.96
CA ASP A 203 -8.84 14.39 1.85
C ASP A 203 -7.72 13.57 1.22
N ALA A 204 -8.03 12.96 0.07
CA ALA A 204 -7.09 12.15 -0.69
C ALA A 204 -5.90 12.94 -1.22
N SER A 205 -6.06 14.25 -1.46
CA SER A 205 -4.97 15.10 -1.96
C SER A 205 -3.80 15.19 -0.97
N LYS A 206 -4.08 15.09 0.34
CA LYS A 206 -3.06 15.09 1.40
C LYS A 206 -2.14 13.88 1.36
N ILE A 207 -2.59 12.79 0.75
CA ILE A 207 -1.82 11.56 0.57
C ILE A 207 -1.45 11.34 -0.90
N LEU A 208 -1.43 12.39 -1.72
CA LEU A 208 -1.06 12.31 -3.14
C LEU A 208 -1.97 11.36 -3.95
N ASP A 209 -3.25 11.25 -3.55
CA ASP A 209 -4.20 10.26 -4.10
C ASP A 209 -3.65 8.81 -4.06
N LEU A 210 -2.76 8.52 -3.11
CA LEU A 210 -2.11 7.22 -2.98
C LEU A 210 -3.12 6.15 -2.58
N ARG A 211 -3.32 5.18 -3.47
CA ARG A 211 -4.22 4.04 -3.26
C ARG A 211 -3.53 2.88 -2.56
N GLN A 212 -4.31 1.97 -1.99
CA GLN A 212 -3.81 0.85 -1.19
C GLN A 212 -2.87 -0.07 -2.00
N GLU A 213 -3.23 -0.39 -3.25
CA GLU A 213 -2.41 -1.19 -4.16
C GLU A 213 -1.07 -0.52 -4.46
N MET A 214 -1.07 0.80 -4.67
CA MET A 214 0.15 1.55 -4.94
C MET A 214 1.05 1.57 -3.71
N LEU A 215 0.49 1.83 -2.52
CA LEU A 215 1.22 1.79 -1.26
C LEU A 215 1.84 0.41 -1.00
N ALA A 216 1.09 -0.66 -1.26
CA ALA A 216 1.58 -2.04 -1.15
C ALA A 216 2.69 -2.35 -2.16
N LEU A 217 2.56 -1.87 -3.39
CA LEU A 217 3.58 -2.02 -4.43
C LEU A 217 4.85 -1.24 -4.12
N ILE A 218 4.77 -0.02 -3.58
CA ILE A 218 5.95 0.74 -3.14
C ILE A 218 6.74 -0.08 -2.11
N GLY A 219 6.07 -0.59 -1.06
CA GLY A 219 6.72 -1.40 -0.04
C GLY A 219 7.33 -2.71 -0.57
N SER A 220 6.67 -3.33 -1.55
CA SER A 220 7.15 -4.60 -2.14
C SER A 220 8.31 -4.38 -3.11
N TRP A 221 8.22 -3.37 -4.00
CA TRP A 221 9.26 -3.05 -4.96
C TRP A 221 10.50 -2.42 -4.31
N SER A 222 10.35 -1.63 -3.25
CA SER A 222 11.49 -1.18 -2.43
C SER A 222 12.09 -2.30 -1.56
N ASN A 223 11.52 -3.52 -1.64
CA ASN A 223 11.90 -4.69 -0.89
C ASN A 223 12.00 -4.40 0.61
N VAL A 224 10.98 -3.74 1.17
CA VAL A 224 10.92 -3.44 2.61
C VAL A 224 10.48 -4.68 3.38
N HIS A 225 11.28 -5.07 4.35
CA HIS A 225 11.09 -6.25 5.18
C HIS A 225 11.77 -6.06 6.54
N PHE A 226 11.41 -6.86 7.53
CA PHE A 226 12.20 -6.99 8.74
C PHE A 226 13.53 -7.69 8.42
N SER A 227 14.64 -7.13 8.88
CA SER A 227 15.97 -7.72 8.79
C SER A 227 16.51 -8.00 10.19
N GLU A 228 16.84 -9.25 10.46
CA GLU A 228 17.64 -9.61 11.62
C GLU A 228 19.03 -8.97 11.52
N VAL A 229 19.59 -8.58 12.66
CA VAL A 229 20.96 -8.05 12.74
C VAL A 229 21.92 -9.19 12.40
N PRO A 230 22.81 -9.06 11.40
CA PRO A 230 23.79 -10.09 11.09
C PRO A 230 24.71 -10.30 12.30
N LEU A 231 25.18 -11.54 12.48
CA LEU A 231 26.18 -11.90 13.49
C LEU A 231 27.46 -11.04 13.38
N ASP A 232 27.76 -10.52 12.18
CA ASP A 232 28.86 -9.62 11.93
C ASP A 232 28.52 -8.17 12.33
N ALA A 233 29.12 -7.71 13.43
CA ALA A 233 28.93 -6.39 14.04
C ALA A 233 29.27 -5.16 13.16
N GLY A 234 29.54 -5.33 11.86
CA GLY A 234 29.84 -4.26 10.91
C GLY A 234 28.83 -4.07 9.79
N THR A 235 27.94 -5.04 9.53
CA THR A 235 27.03 -4.99 8.38
C THR A 235 25.71 -4.34 8.79
N ARG A 236 25.53 -3.08 8.43
CA ARG A 236 24.24 -2.38 8.61
C ARG A 236 23.21 -2.93 7.62
N CYS A 237 22.27 -3.72 8.12
CA CYS A 237 21.17 -4.30 7.36
C CYS A 237 19.86 -3.55 7.62
N GLY A 238 18.87 -3.76 6.75
CA GLY A 238 17.52 -3.24 6.98
C GLY A 238 17.44 -1.72 7.13
N ARG A 239 18.13 -0.96 6.28
CA ARG A 239 18.06 0.52 6.29
C ARG A 239 17.39 1.02 5.02
N TRP A 240 16.30 1.75 5.14
CA TRP A 240 15.60 2.33 3.99
C TRP A 240 15.65 3.85 4.03
N LEU A 241 15.91 4.42 2.86
CA LEU A 241 15.83 5.86 2.64
C LEU A 241 14.44 6.19 2.11
N VAL A 242 13.81 7.20 2.69
CA VAL A 242 12.40 7.54 2.40
C VAL A 242 12.26 9.03 2.17
N VAL A 243 11.51 9.42 1.16
CA VAL A 243 11.00 10.78 0.98
C VAL A 243 9.48 10.69 1.02
N ASP A 244 8.86 11.28 2.03
CA ASP A 244 7.43 11.16 2.28
C ASP A 244 6.77 12.53 2.49
N GLU A 245 5.87 12.90 1.59
CA GLU A 245 4.99 14.07 1.72
C GLU A 245 3.52 13.70 1.94
N THR A 246 3.22 12.43 2.21
CA THR A 246 1.87 11.90 2.51
C THR A 246 1.46 12.07 3.98
N GLY A 247 2.19 12.88 4.75
CA GLY A 247 1.91 13.09 6.18
C GLY A 247 2.30 11.92 7.09
N GLY A 248 3.17 11.02 6.61
CA GLY A 248 3.64 9.84 7.33
C GLY A 248 2.92 8.53 6.96
N LEU A 249 2.04 8.52 5.95
CA LEU A 249 1.36 7.29 5.51
C LEU A 249 2.33 6.28 4.90
N LEU A 250 3.26 6.73 4.05
CA LEU A 250 4.30 5.87 3.50
C LEU A 250 5.20 5.35 4.63
N VAL A 251 5.64 6.24 5.54
CA VAL A 251 6.43 5.82 6.72
C VAL A 251 5.70 4.76 7.56
N ALA A 252 4.40 4.93 7.81
CA ALA A 252 3.59 3.95 8.53
C ALA A 252 3.60 2.60 7.81
N ALA A 253 3.32 2.56 6.51
CA ALA A 253 3.28 1.32 5.75
C ALA A 253 4.63 0.57 5.73
N LEU A 254 5.73 1.31 5.67
CA LEU A 254 7.06 0.71 5.75
C LEU A 254 7.39 0.21 7.16
N ALA A 255 7.02 0.97 8.18
CA ALA A 255 7.19 0.57 9.58
C ALA A 255 6.36 -0.68 9.92
N GLU A 256 5.15 -0.79 9.37
CA GLU A 256 4.30 -1.98 9.51
C GLU A 256 4.98 -3.23 8.95
N ARG A 257 5.58 -3.13 7.74
CA ARG A 257 6.32 -4.24 7.10
C ARG A 257 7.62 -4.63 7.81
N MET A 258 8.18 -3.71 8.60
CA MET A 258 9.34 -3.97 9.44
C MET A 258 8.95 -4.41 10.87
N ASP A 259 7.65 -4.60 11.13
CA ASP A 259 7.10 -4.96 12.44
C ASP A 259 7.42 -3.96 13.56
N ILE A 260 7.50 -2.67 13.22
CA ILE A 260 7.84 -1.58 14.16
C ILE A 260 6.57 -0.97 14.79
N LEU A 261 5.44 -0.96 14.09
CA LEU A 261 4.23 -0.25 14.55
C LEU A 261 3.48 -0.93 15.70
N TYR A 262 3.64 -2.25 15.86
CA TYR A 262 2.81 -3.05 16.76
C TYR A 262 3.69 -3.87 17.72
N PRO A 263 4.34 -3.22 18.71
CA PRO A 263 5.19 -3.94 19.66
C PRO A 263 4.39 -4.98 20.46
N ASP A 264 5.07 -6.05 20.88
CA ASP A 264 4.48 -7.10 21.69
C ASP A 264 4.10 -6.60 23.09
N GLN A 265 3.04 -7.19 23.66
CA GLN A 265 2.47 -6.77 24.94
C GLN A 265 3.47 -6.85 26.11
N GLU A 266 4.47 -7.74 26.03
CA GLU A 266 5.51 -7.89 27.05
C GLU A 266 6.46 -6.68 27.10
N ASP A 267 6.62 -5.97 26.00
CA ASP A 267 7.44 -4.76 25.92
C ASP A 267 6.69 -3.50 26.38
N GLU A 268 5.36 -3.48 26.27
CA GLU A 268 4.52 -2.43 26.89
C GLU A 268 4.30 -2.64 28.39
N ALA A 269 4.32 -3.89 28.86
CA ALA A 269 3.96 -4.26 30.23
C ALA A 269 5.11 -4.22 31.24
N LYS A 270 6.34 -3.80 30.87
CA LYS A 270 7.42 -3.60 31.84
C LYS A 270 7.05 -2.38 32.71
N PRO A 271 6.60 -2.57 33.96
CA PRO A 271 6.25 -1.44 34.81
C PRO A 271 7.53 -0.67 35.09
N GLU A 272 7.47 0.65 34.96
CA GLU A 272 8.55 1.52 35.39
C GLU A 272 8.84 1.22 36.87
N THR A 273 9.95 0.54 37.16
CA THR A 273 10.49 0.51 38.52
C THR A 273 10.80 1.96 38.88
N GLU A 274 10.40 2.44 40.06
CA GLU A 274 10.61 3.83 40.49
C GLU A 274 12.07 4.30 40.33
N GLU A 275 13.03 3.38 40.33
CA GLU A 275 14.45 3.65 40.08
C GLU A 275 14.81 4.01 38.61
N GLU A 276 14.07 3.53 37.61
CA GLU A 276 14.27 3.86 36.19
C GLU A 276 13.69 5.23 35.82
N SER A 277 12.66 5.69 36.53
CA SER A 277 12.04 7.01 36.33
C SER A 277 13.02 8.19 36.54
N TYR A 278 14.11 7.97 37.28
CA TYR A 278 15.14 8.98 37.56
C TYR A 278 16.28 9.00 36.54
N ARG A 279 16.39 7.99 35.66
CA ARG A 279 17.39 7.95 34.59
C ARG A 279 16.73 8.32 33.26
N HIS A 280 16.63 9.63 33.00
CA HIS A 280 16.26 10.20 31.70
C HIS A 280 17.32 9.92 30.60
N THR A 281 17.67 8.67 30.36
CA THR A 281 18.51 8.23 29.24
C THR A 281 17.58 7.82 28.12
N GLU A 282 17.50 8.64 27.06
CA GLU A 282 16.83 8.23 25.82
C GLU A 282 17.44 6.93 25.31
N PRO A 283 16.63 5.97 24.84
CA PRO A 283 17.14 4.74 24.28
C PRO A 283 18.06 5.03 23.08
N PRO A 284 19.13 4.24 22.88
CA PRO A 284 20.01 4.43 21.73
C PRO A 284 19.23 4.25 20.42
N LEU A 285 19.66 4.97 19.38
CA LEU A 285 19.10 4.81 18.04
C LEU A 285 19.29 3.37 17.55
N ALA A 286 18.26 2.83 16.91
CA ALA A 286 18.35 1.51 16.30
C ALA A 286 19.40 1.50 15.18
N THR A 287 20.15 0.42 15.08
CA THR A 287 21.20 0.22 14.07
C THR A 287 20.72 -0.58 12.86
N SER A 288 19.62 -1.32 13.00
CA SER A 288 18.92 -2.08 11.97
C SER A 288 17.43 -1.71 11.93
N ASN A 289 16.75 -2.10 10.85
CA ASN A 289 15.33 -1.84 10.61
C ASN A 289 14.99 -0.34 10.77
N THR A 290 15.80 0.51 10.14
CA THR A 290 15.70 1.96 10.30
C THR A 290 15.06 2.59 9.08
N ILE A 291 14.19 3.58 9.31
CA ILE A 291 13.61 4.42 8.28
C ILE A 291 14.26 5.80 8.37
N THR A 292 15.09 6.15 7.39
CA THR A 292 15.66 7.49 7.29
C THR A 292 14.76 8.34 6.41
N LEU A 293 14.04 9.28 7.02
CA LEU A 293 13.08 10.14 6.33
C LEU A 293 13.73 11.48 5.97
N ILE A 294 13.87 11.75 4.67
CA ILE A 294 14.26 13.06 4.15
C ILE A 294 13.03 13.94 4.02
N HIS A 295 13.07 15.16 4.57
CA HIS A 295 11.97 16.12 4.51
C HIS A 295 12.41 17.54 4.10
N ASN A 296 11.44 18.31 3.59
CA ASN A 296 11.62 19.69 3.08
C ASN A 296 11.65 20.77 4.16
N ASN A 297 10.79 20.64 5.16
CA ASN A 297 10.57 21.66 6.18
C ASN A 297 11.57 21.54 7.34
N ALA A 298 11.54 22.48 8.28
CA ALA A 298 12.35 22.40 9.50
C ALA A 298 12.00 21.17 10.37
N GLN A 299 10.77 20.68 10.27
CA GLN A 299 10.29 19.46 10.93
C GLN A 299 9.55 18.59 9.89
N PRO A 300 9.63 17.25 10.00
CA PRO A 300 8.88 16.35 9.12
C PRO A 300 7.38 16.42 9.42
N ASN A 301 6.53 16.32 8.38
CA ASN A 301 5.10 16.16 8.56
C ASN A 301 4.77 14.67 8.80
N LEU A 302 4.51 14.32 10.05
CA LEU A 302 4.19 12.96 10.50
C LEU A 302 2.79 12.87 11.14
N SER A 303 1.88 13.76 10.73
CA SER A 303 0.57 13.93 11.37
C SER A 303 -0.35 12.71 11.33
N LEU A 304 -0.13 11.77 10.40
CA LEU A 304 -0.88 10.52 10.33
C LEU A 304 -0.35 9.44 11.26
N LEU A 305 0.90 9.53 11.73
CA LEU A 305 1.46 8.56 12.68
C LEU A 305 0.75 8.59 14.04
N LYS A 306 0.02 9.65 14.36
CA LYS A 306 -0.81 9.72 15.57
C LYS A 306 -1.84 8.60 15.64
N TYR A 307 -2.32 8.10 14.50
CA TYR A 307 -3.27 6.98 14.42
C TYR A 307 -2.64 5.64 14.80
N PHE A 308 -1.31 5.60 14.89
CA PHE A 308 -0.51 4.51 15.43
C PHE A 308 0.12 4.90 16.77
N SER A 309 -0.52 5.80 17.51
CA SER A 309 -0.10 6.26 18.84
C SER A 309 1.30 6.92 18.89
N TYR A 310 1.79 7.42 17.75
CA TYR A 310 3.05 8.14 17.65
C TYR A 310 2.85 9.60 17.22
N ASP A 311 3.13 10.54 18.12
CA ASP A 311 3.17 11.97 17.81
C ASP A 311 4.51 12.58 18.26
N PRO A 312 5.40 12.97 17.33
CA PRO A 312 6.70 13.51 17.70
C PRO A 312 6.62 14.88 18.40
N THR A 313 5.47 15.56 18.35
CA THR A 313 5.25 16.89 18.94
C THR A 313 4.52 16.84 20.28
N ALA A 314 3.75 15.79 20.55
CA ALA A 314 3.00 15.65 21.79
C ALA A 314 3.87 15.12 22.92
N THR A 315 3.71 15.71 24.12
CA THR A 315 4.31 15.21 25.36
C THR A 315 3.71 13.88 25.83
N THR A 316 2.61 13.44 25.21
CA THR A 316 1.89 12.21 25.55
C THR A 316 2.43 10.97 24.85
N THR A 317 3.30 11.14 23.84
CA THR A 317 3.91 9.99 23.15
C THR A 317 4.85 9.29 24.12
N SER A 318 4.60 8.00 24.34
CA SER A 318 5.48 7.18 25.17
C SER A 318 6.91 7.30 24.67
N GLN A 319 7.84 7.61 25.57
CA GLN A 319 9.28 7.68 25.27
C GLN A 319 9.81 6.33 24.75
N HIS A 320 9.03 5.26 24.91
CA HIS A 320 9.34 3.89 24.51
C HIS A 320 8.65 3.46 23.21
N HIS A 321 7.94 4.34 22.50
CA HIS A 321 7.36 3.96 21.21
C HIS A 321 8.47 3.52 20.23
N PRO A 322 8.37 2.36 19.55
CA PRO A 322 9.46 1.84 18.70
C PRO A 322 9.94 2.82 17.61
N LEU A 323 9.04 3.54 16.97
CA LEU A 323 9.41 4.60 16.01
C LEU A 323 10.37 5.67 16.56
N SER A 324 10.45 5.90 17.88
CA SER A 324 11.39 6.87 18.45
C SER A 324 12.86 6.52 18.19
N THR A 325 13.19 5.23 18.12
CA THR A 325 14.55 4.71 17.87
C THR A 325 14.78 4.35 16.41
N HIS A 326 13.74 3.88 15.71
CA HIS A 326 13.82 3.40 14.32
C HIS A 326 13.57 4.47 13.25
N LEU A 327 12.87 5.57 13.55
CA LEU A 327 12.61 6.67 12.63
C LEU A 327 13.68 7.77 12.77
N HIS A 328 14.43 7.99 11.70
CA HIS A 328 15.54 8.94 11.62
C HIS A 328 15.18 10.09 10.67
N PRO A 329 14.51 11.16 11.15
CA PRO A 329 14.19 12.31 10.32
C PRO A 329 15.43 13.16 10.04
N LEU A 330 15.56 13.63 8.81
CA LEU A 330 16.67 14.43 8.30
C LEU A 330 16.16 15.44 7.27
N SER A 331 16.54 16.71 7.39
CA SER A 331 16.13 17.72 6.40
C SER A 331 17.03 17.69 5.16
N TRP A 332 16.53 18.17 4.01
CA TRP A 332 17.37 18.38 2.82
C TRP A 332 18.59 19.28 3.10
N LEU A 333 18.45 20.29 3.95
CA LEU A 333 19.58 21.14 4.38
C LEU A 333 20.66 20.31 5.07
N GLN A 334 20.26 19.45 6.01
CA GLN A 334 21.18 18.57 6.73
C GLN A 334 21.81 17.52 5.82
N LEU A 335 21.14 17.08 4.75
CA LEU A 335 21.72 16.16 3.77
C LEU A 335 22.78 16.83 2.90
N LEU A 336 22.44 17.99 2.33
CA LEU A 336 23.22 18.63 1.27
C LEU A 336 24.35 19.49 1.83
N SER A 337 24.07 20.21 2.92
CA SER A 337 25.00 21.14 3.55
C SER A 337 24.93 21.06 5.08
N PRO A 338 25.41 19.95 5.70
CA PRO A 338 25.36 19.74 7.15
C PRO A 338 25.95 20.91 7.95
N SER A 339 27.02 21.54 7.44
CA SER A 339 27.69 22.68 8.08
C SER A 339 26.82 23.90 8.26
N ASN A 340 25.76 24.04 7.45
CA ASN A 340 24.84 25.17 7.53
C ASN A 340 23.72 24.95 8.57
N ASP A 341 23.51 23.71 9.03
CA ASP A 341 22.60 23.45 10.14
C ASP A 341 23.30 23.78 11.46
N THR A 342 22.71 24.71 12.21
CA THR A 342 23.26 25.14 13.50
C THR A 342 23.29 24.00 14.51
N VAL A 343 22.29 23.12 14.50
CA VAL A 343 22.21 22.01 15.45
C VAL A 343 23.33 21.00 15.21
N TYR A 344 23.64 20.71 13.95
CA TYR A 344 24.75 19.82 13.57
C TYR A 344 26.13 20.46 13.78
N SER A 345 26.30 21.73 13.38
CA SER A 345 27.61 22.41 13.34
C SER A 345 28.12 22.89 14.70
N THR A 346 27.25 23.21 15.66
CA THR A 346 27.68 23.69 16.98
C THR A 346 27.86 22.52 17.97
N PRO A 347 29.11 22.07 18.25
CA PRO A 347 29.34 21.02 19.24
C PRO A 347 28.97 21.50 20.63
N ILE A 348 28.42 20.59 21.44
CA ILE A 348 28.14 20.86 22.85
C ILE A 348 29.30 20.29 23.65
N GLU A 349 30.06 21.17 24.30
CA GLU A 349 31.19 20.77 25.12
C GLU A 349 30.74 19.88 26.29
N PRO A 350 31.39 18.72 26.48
CA PRO A 350 31.08 17.85 27.60
C PRO A 350 31.51 18.50 28.91
N ILE A 351 30.53 18.88 29.72
CA ILE A 351 30.77 19.43 31.07
C ILE A 351 31.01 18.29 32.05
N SER A 352 31.96 18.44 32.99
CA SER A 352 32.24 17.44 34.01
C SER A 352 31.02 17.15 34.90
N GLN A 353 30.91 15.90 35.37
CA GLN A 353 29.76 15.47 36.19
C GLN A 353 29.64 16.29 37.50
N GLU A 354 30.77 16.67 38.09
CA GLU A 354 30.82 17.54 39.29
C GLU A 354 30.21 18.92 39.02
N THR A 355 30.54 19.52 37.87
CA THR A 355 29.98 20.82 37.45
C THR A 355 28.51 20.71 37.09
N LEU A 356 28.07 19.58 36.51
CA LEU A 356 26.65 19.34 36.23
C LEU A 356 25.83 19.09 37.49
N ALA A 357 26.43 18.49 38.52
CA ALA A 357 25.81 18.31 39.83
C ALA A 357 25.60 19.64 40.56
N SER A 358 26.49 20.62 40.36
CA SER A 358 26.34 21.96 40.92
C SER A 358 25.29 22.84 40.22
N PHE A 359 24.84 22.45 39.01
CA PHE A 359 23.81 23.20 38.29
C PHE A 359 22.41 23.02 38.89
N LYS A 360 21.64 24.10 38.91
CA LYS A 360 20.20 24.05 39.19
C LYS A 360 19.49 23.09 38.22
N SER A 361 18.47 22.39 38.69
CA SER A 361 17.71 21.36 37.93
C SER A 361 17.31 21.80 36.52
N GLY A 362 16.80 23.03 36.35
CA GLY A 362 16.41 23.57 35.04
C GLY A 362 17.58 23.79 34.06
N LYS A 363 18.73 24.27 34.56
CA LYS A 363 19.95 24.46 33.74
C LYS A 363 20.54 23.11 33.35
N ARG A 364 20.58 22.16 34.29
CA ARG A 364 21.01 20.77 34.07
C ARG A 364 20.14 20.06 33.03
N GLY A 365 18.81 20.16 33.15
CA GLY A 365 17.88 19.58 32.19
C GLY A 365 17.99 20.20 30.79
N THR A 366 18.22 21.51 30.71
CA THR A 366 18.45 22.19 29.43
C THR A 366 19.75 21.76 28.75
N TYR A 367 20.83 21.59 29.50
CA TYR A 367 22.08 21.04 28.98
C TYR A 367 21.87 19.64 28.39
N TYR A 368 21.27 18.72 29.14
CA TYR A 368 21.05 17.36 28.64
C TYR A 368 20.10 17.30 27.43
N ARG A 369 19.04 18.13 27.39
CA ARG A 369 18.17 18.23 26.19
C ARG A 369 18.93 18.70 24.95
N LYS A 370 19.79 19.72 25.11
CA LYS A 370 20.62 20.21 24.00
C LYS A 370 21.60 19.13 23.55
N LEU A 371 22.30 18.48 24.49
CA LEU A 371 23.26 17.41 24.22
C LEU A 371 22.62 16.24 23.47
N ARG A 372 21.46 15.76 23.94
CA ARG A 372 20.72 14.68 23.27
C ARG A 372 20.27 15.07 21.87
N ARG A 373 19.70 16.27 21.71
CA ARG A 373 19.30 16.78 20.38
C ARG A 373 20.49 16.84 19.42
N HIS A 374 21.63 17.39 19.86
CA HIS A 374 22.84 17.47 19.05
C HIS A 374 23.36 16.08 18.69
N ASN A 375 23.53 15.18 19.66
CA ASN A 375 24.04 13.83 19.44
C ASN A 375 23.12 13.03 18.51
N ARG A 376 21.79 13.14 18.67
CA ARG A 376 20.81 12.50 17.79
C ARG A 376 20.95 13.01 16.36
N VAL A 377 20.93 14.33 16.14
CA VAL A 377 21.06 14.93 14.81
C VAL A 377 22.40 14.55 14.17
N LYS A 378 23.50 14.68 14.91
CA LYS A 378 24.84 14.31 14.43
C LYS A 378 24.91 12.84 14.02
N THR A 379 24.41 11.93 14.86
CA THR A 379 24.39 10.50 14.56
C THR A 379 23.56 10.19 13.31
N ILE A 380 22.38 10.79 13.16
CA ILE A 380 21.52 10.60 11.99
C ILE A 380 22.21 11.10 10.72
N VAL A 381 22.78 12.32 10.75
CA VAL A 381 23.45 12.92 9.59
C VAL A 381 24.68 12.12 9.19
N ASP A 382 25.58 11.82 10.15
CA ASP A 382 26.80 11.05 9.89
C ASP A 382 26.48 9.65 9.35
N SER A 383 25.46 9.00 9.93
CA SER A 383 24.98 7.68 9.50
C SER A 383 24.34 7.71 8.11
N THR A 384 23.69 8.81 7.74
CA THR A 384 23.06 8.98 6.41
C THR A 384 24.11 9.24 5.34
N LEU A 385 25.09 10.10 5.61
CA LEU A 385 26.19 10.41 4.70
C LEU A 385 27.13 9.21 4.46
N ALA A 386 27.24 8.31 5.44
CA ALA A 386 27.92 7.02 5.27
C ALA A 386 27.22 6.09 4.26
N GLY A 387 25.95 6.36 3.91
CA GLY A 387 25.18 5.62 2.91
C GLY A 387 24.89 4.18 3.34
N SER A 388 24.97 3.26 2.36
CA SER A 388 24.67 1.82 2.51
C SER A 388 23.19 1.51 2.76
N PHE A 389 22.28 2.29 2.18
CA PHE A 389 20.84 2.02 2.24
C PHE A 389 20.45 0.84 1.34
N SER A 390 19.56 -0.01 1.85
CA SER A 390 19.08 -1.24 1.20
C SER A 390 17.98 -1.00 0.17
N GLY A 391 17.27 0.12 0.27
CA GLY A 391 16.26 0.53 -0.68
C GLY A 391 15.87 2.00 -0.53
N LEU A 392 15.16 2.50 -1.53
CA LEU A 392 14.63 3.86 -1.62
C LEU A 392 13.14 3.83 -1.94
N ALA A 393 12.34 4.49 -1.11
CA ALA A 393 10.90 4.67 -1.32
C ALA A 393 10.56 6.16 -1.36
N ILE A 394 9.87 6.62 -2.40
CA ILE A 394 9.55 8.04 -2.59
C ILE A 394 8.06 8.20 -2.88
N ALA A 395 7.41 9.10 -2.14
CA ALA A 395 6.09 9.64 -2.44
C ALA A 395 6.11 11.15 -2.14
N SER A 396 6.34 11.95 -3.18
CA SER A 396 6.53 13.40 -3.08
C SER A 396 6.07 14.13 -4.34
N HIS A 397 5.73 15.41 -4.19
CA HIS A 397 5.50 16.34 -5.30
C HIS A 397 6.79 16.88 -5.93
N MET A 398 7.95 16.63 -5.32
CA MET A 398 9.24 17.06 -5.84
C MET A 398 9.59 16.32 -7.14
N ASP A 399 10.39 16.97 -7.99
CA ASP A 399 10.92 16.34 -9.20
C ASP A 399 11.79 15.11 -8.85
N PRO A 400 11.46 13.91 -9.37
CA PRO A 400 12.20 12.70 -9.08
C PRO A 400 13.67 12.76 -9.50
N VAL A 401 13.99 13.49 -10.58
CA VAL A 401 15.37 13.61 -11.07
C VAL A 401 16.23 14.36 -10.05
N GLY A 402 15.74 15.49 -9.53
CA GLY A 402 16.39 16.25 -8.46
C GLY A 402 16.59 15.44 -7.17
N ILE A 403 15.61 14.61 -6.78
CA ILE A 403 15.72 13.73 -5.60
C ILE A 403 16.79 12.65 -5.82
N LEU A 404 16.78 11.99 -6.98
CA LEU A 404 17.66 10.87 -7.30
C LEU A 404 19.12 11.28 -7.39
N LYS A 405 19.40 12.51 -7.83
CA LYS A 405 20.75 13.10 -7.86
C LYS A 405 21.48 12.99 -6.52
N HIS A 406 20.75 13.15 -5.42
CA HIS A 406 21.32 13.15 -4.07
C HIS A 406 21.12 11.83 -3.31
N THR A 407 20.15 11.01 -3.71
CA THR A 407 19.81 9.77 -2.99
C THR A 407 20.48 8.53 -3.58
N ILE A 408 20.66 8.43 -4.91
CA ILE A 408 21.33 7.29 -5.57
C ILE A 408 22.73 7.00 -5.00
N PRO A 409 23.60 8.00 -4.73
CA PRO A 409 24.93 7.75 -4.18
C PRO A 409 24.92 7.15 -2.76
N LEU A 410 23.81 7.26 -2.04
CA LEU A 410 23.65 6.74 -0.68
C LEU A 410 23.21 5.26 -0.68
N LEU A 411 22.70 4.76 -1.81
CA LEU A 411 22.20 3.40 -1.95
C LEU A 411 23.34 2.41 -2.19
N ARG A 412 23.24 1.23 -1.58
CA ARG A 412 24.16 0.12 -1.86
C ARG A 412 23.90 -0.47 -3.25
N GLY A 413 24.90 -1.17 -3.81
CA GLY A 413 24.69 -1.99 -5.01
C GLY A 413 23.61 -3.05 -4.78
N GLY A 414 22.67 -3.19 -5.71
CA GLY A 414 21.51 -4.07 -5.62
C GLY A 414 20.33 -3.49 -4.84
N ALA A 415 20.42 -2.26 -4.33
CA ALA A 415 19.29 -1.61 -3.67
C ALA A 415 18.12 -1.39 -4.64
N GLN A 416 16.91 -1.62 -4.15
CA GLN A 416 15.70 -1.42 -4.93
C GLN A 416 15.16 0.01 -4.75
N ILE A 417 14.65 0.57 -5.84
CA ILE A 417 14.09 1.93 -5.87
C ILE A 417 12.63 1.83 -6.30
N ALA A 418 11.75 2.46 -5.54
CA ALA A 418 10.33 2.59 -5.84
C ALA A 418 9.90 4.06 -5.65
N ILE A 419 9.39 4.68 -6.71
CA ILE A 419 8.97 6.09 -6.72
C ILE A 419 7.53 6.17 -7.19
N TYR A 420 6.67 6.69 -6.32
CA TYR A 420 5.27 6.93 -6.62
C TYR A 420 5.06 8.35 -7.15
N SER A 421 4.17 8.47 -8.12
CA SER A 421 3.60 9.75 -8.54
C SER A 421 2.12 9.57 -8.91
N PRO A 422 1.24 10.54 -8.57
CA PRO A 422 -0.15 10.50 -9.02
C PRO A 422 -0.28 10.61 -10.56
N THR A 423 0.71 11.21 -11.23
CA THR A 423 0.73 11.42 -12.67
C THR A 423 1.92 10.70 -13.33
N ILE A 424 1.80 10.38 -14.62
CA ILE A 424 2.76 9.50 -15.31
C ILE A 424 3.98 10.26 -15.84
N GLU A 425 3.80 11.53 -16.23
CA GLU A 425 4.75 12.37 -16.93
C GLU A 425 6.12 12.48 -16.24
N PRO A 426 6.21 12.80 -14.93
CA PRO A 426 7.50 12.87 -14.25
C PRO A 426 8.24 11.51 -14.23
N LEU A 427 7.50 10.39 -14.20
CA LEU A 427 8.08 9.06 -14.20
C LEU A 427 8.54 8.61 -15.60
N VAL A 428 7.83 9.03 -16.66
CA VAL A 428 8.27 8.79 -18.05
C VAL A 428 9.55 9.56 -18.34
N ASN A 429 9.62 10.83 -17.94
CA ASN A 429 10.84 11.62 -18.09
C ASN A 429 12.01 10.97 -17.36
N LEU A 430 11.78 10.48 -16.14
CA LEU A 430 12.79 9.75 -15.38
C LEU A 430 13.19 8.43 -16.06
N ALA A 431 12.24 7.67 -16.61
CA ALA A 431 12.54 6.45 -17.34
C ALA A 431 13.37 6.71 -18.60
N ASP A 432 13.14 7.82 -19.30
CA ASP A 432 13.94 8.23 -20.45
C ASP A 432 15.39 8.52 -20.07
N VAL A 433 15.63 9.17 -18.92
CA VAL A 433 17.00 9.42 -18.39
C VAL A 433 17.80 8.11 -18.26
N TYR A 434 17.14 7.01 -17.91
CA TYR A 434 17.75 5.67 -17.77
C TYR A 434 17.51 4.74 -18.96
N SER A 435 17.06 5.28 -20.09
CA SER A 435 16.80 4.51 -21.31
C SER A 435 18.07 3.89 -21.88
N THR A 436 17.90 2.80 -22.63
CA THR A 436 19.01 2.13 -23.30
C THR A 436 19.72 3.06 -24.29
N SER A 437 18.97 3.89 -25.03
CA SER A 437 19.52 4.86 -25.98
C SER A 437 20.42 5.88 -25.28
N ARG A 438 19.95 6.53 -24.21
CA ARG A 438 20.76 7.49 -23.44
C ARG A 438 21.95 6.83 -22.78
N ARG A 439 21.79 5.63 -22.22
CA ARG A 439 22.92 4.89 -21.63
C ARG A 439 23.98 4.57 -22.68
N THR A 440 23.59 4.11 -23.87
CA THR A 440 24.52 3.83 -24.96
C THR A 440 25.23 5.09 -25.43
N ALA A 441 24.52 6.22 -25.59
CA ALA A 441 25.11 7.50 -25.95
C ALA A 441 26.13 7.97 -24.92
N PHE A 442 25.80 7.87 -23.62
CA PHE A 442 26.70 8.23 -22.52
C PHE A 442 27.96 7.37 -22.48
N ILE A 443 27.86 6.07 -22.77
CA ILE A 443 29.02 5.17 -22.80
C ILE A 443 29.92 5.45 -24.02
N GLN A 444 29.34 5.77 -25.18
CA GLN A 444 30.08 6.05 -26.41
C GLN A 444 30.78 7.42 -26.37
N ALA A 445 30.11 8.44 -25.83
CA ALA A 445 30.59 9.81 -25.76
C ALA A 445 30.30 10.39 -24.37
N PRO A 446 31.03 9.98 -23.32
CA PRO A 446 30.83 10.50 -21.98
C PRO A 446 31.18 12.00 -21.92
N PRO A 447 30.42 12.82 -21.18
CA PRO A 447 30.72 14.23 -20.99
C PRO A 447 32.12 14.47 -20.43
N SER A 448 32.79 15.54 -20.83
CA SER A 448 34.13 15.89 -20.34
C SER A 448 34.16 16.09 -18.82
N SER A 449 33.08 16.66 -18.26
CA SER A 449 32.86 16.82 -16.81
C SER A 449 32.78 15.50 -16.05
N PHE A 450 32.42 14.40 -16.74
CA PHE A 450 32.40 13.05 -16.18
C PHE A 450 33.75 12.35 -16.32
N VAL A 451 34.41 12.48 -17.48
CA VAL A 451 35.72 11.86 -17.76
C VAL A 451 36.81 12.41 -16.83
N GLY A 452 36.73 13.69 -16.45
CA GLY A 452 37.67 14.33 -15.52
C GLY A 452 37.64 13.79 -14.09
N LEU A 453 36.67 12.94 -13.73
CA LEU A 453 36.53 12.37 -12.39
C LEU A 453 37.38 11.11 -12.23
N GLY A 454 38.22 11.12 -11.19
CA GLY A 454 39.24 10.09 -10.97
C GLY A 454 38.75 8.88 -10.18
N THR A 455 37.78 9.05 -9.28
CA THR A 455 37.27 7.96 -8.42
C THR A 455 35.84 7.54 -8.78
N GLU A 456 35.48 6.28 -8.48
CA GLU A 456 34.13 5.78 -8.68
C GLU A 456 33.09 6.54 -7.82
N ALA A 457 33.48 6.88 -6.59
CA ALA A 457 32.63 7.65 -5.68
C ALA A 457 32.34 9.07 -6.22
N GLU A 458 33.32 9.72 -6.85
CA GLU A 458 33.12 10.99 -7.55
C GLU A 458 32.20 10.83 -8.75
N ARG A 459 32.39 9.78 -9.57
CA ARG A 459 31.54 9.49 -10.74
C ARG A 459 30.10 9.14 -10.36
N ALA A 460 29.90 8.49 -9.21
CA ALA A 460 28.57 8.21 -8.68
C ALA A 460 27.86 9.49 -8.21
N ARG A 461 28.61 10.49 -7.75
CA ARG A 461 28.13 11.81 -7.28
C ARG A 461 28.18 12.90 -8.34
N TRP A 462 28.43 12.54 -9.60
CA TRP A 462 28.51 13.49 -10.69
C TRP A 462 27.20 14.29 -10.78
N PRO A 463 27.25 15.63 -10.84
CA PRO A 463 26.06 16.48 -10.74
C PRO A 463 25.13 16.43 -11.96
N GLY A 464 25.53 15.79 -13.06
CA GLY A 464 24.81 15.86 -14.32
C GLY A 464 25.14 17.11 -15.14
N ASP A 465 24.68 17.12 -16.39
CA ASP A 465 24.66 18.26 -17.30
C ASP A 465 23.28 18.38 -17.99
N GLU A 466 23.15 19.25 -19.00
CA GLU A 466 21.86 19.47 -19.70
C GLU A 466 21.39 18.22 -20.47
N ASP A 467 22.32 17.46 -21.06
CA ASP A 467 22.01 16.27 -21.86
C ASP A 467 21.77 15.03 -20.99
N PHE A 468 22.49 14.93 -19.87
CA PHE A 468 22.45 13.83 -18.92
C PHE A 468 22.30 14.39 -17.50
N PRO A 469 21.05 14.67 -17.05
CA PRO A 469 20.82 15.24 -15.72
C PRO A 469 21.17 14.28 -14.58
N LEU A 470 21.28 12.97 -14.87
CA LEU A 470 21.76 11.93 -13.98
C LEU A 470 22.72 11.01 -14.72
N ASN A 471 23.57 10.29 -13.98
CA ASN A 471 24.40 9.24 -14.55
C ASN A 471 23.53 8.01 -14.93
N PRO A 472 23.34 7.69 -16.22
CA PRO A 472 22.43 6.64 -16.69
C PRO A 472 22.97 5.21 -16.45
N THR A 473 24.22 5.07 -16.01
CA THR A 473 24.84 3.76 -15.73
C THR A 473 24.58 3.27 -14.30
N LEU A 474 23.99 4.10 -13.44
CA LEU A 474 23.83 3.78 -12.02
C LEU A 474 22.59 2.94 -11.71
N LEU A 475 21.58 2.93 -12.59
CA LEU A 475 20.35 2.17 -12.43
C LEU A 475 20.12 1.21 -13.61
N LEU A 476 19.55 0.05 -13.31
CA LEU A 476 19.08 -0.94 -14.28
C LEU A 476 17.57 -1.19 -14.12
N ASN A 477 16.94 -1.69 -15.18
CA ASN A 477 15.52 -2.04 -15.23
C ASN A 477 14.57 -0.89 -14.81
N ALA A 478 14.89 0.34 -15.23
CA ALA A 478 14.01 1.48 -15.09
C ALA A 478 12.68 1.20 -15.82
N SER A 479 11.60 1.04 -15.07
CA SER A 479 10.28 0.73 -15.63
C SER A 479 9.19 1.54 -14.92
N VAL A 480 8.18 1.95 -15.68
CA VAL A 480 6.99 2.61 -15.15
C VAL A 480 5.83 1.62 -15.21
N GLN A 481 5.14 1.45 -14.09
CA GLN A 481 4.05 0.48 -13.92
C GLN A 481 2.86 1.17 -13.24
N THR A 482 1.68 0.59 -13.41
CA THR A 482 0.47 0.97 -12.68
C THR A 482 -0.32 -0.30 -12.39
N ALA A 483 -1.14 -0.25 -11.35
CA ALA A 483 -2.06 -1.32 -10.98
C ALA A 483 -3.39 -0.69 -10.60
N ARG A 484 -4.47 -1.43 -10.78
CA ARG A 484 -5.82 -0.95 -10.50
C ARG A 484 -6.60 -2.04 -9.80
N ILE A 485 -7.34 -1.66 -8.76
CA ILE A 485 -8.28 -2.55 -8.11
C ILE A 485 -9.67 -2.35 -8.75
N ARG A 486 -10.37 -3.47 -8.97
CA ARG A 486 -11.78 -3.47 -9.36
C ARG A 486 -12.55 -4.35 -8.40
N ASP A 487 -13.41 -3.73 -7.61
CA ASP A 487 -14.25 -4.45 -6.66
C ASP A 487 -15.37 -5.22 -7.37
N TRP A 488 -15.77 -6.33 -6.78
CA TRP A 488 -16.82 -7.20 -7.29
C TRP A 488 -17.91 -7.39 -6.25
N GLN A 489 -19.16 -7.27 -6.68
CA GLN A 489 -20.29 -7.84 -5.95
C GLN A 489 -20.33 -9.33 -6.27
N VAL A 490 -20.22 -10.18 -5.25
CA VAL A 490 -20.25 -11.64 -5.39
C VAL A 490 -21.42 -12.18 -4.59
N LEU A 491 -22.55 -12.37 -5.27
CA LEU A 491 -23.80 -12.85 -4.69
C LEU A 491 -24.51 -13.74 -5.73
N PRO A 492 -25.26 -14.77 -5.29
CA PRO A 492 -25.98 -15.67 -6.20
C PRO A 492 -26.87 -14.90 -7.18
N GLY A 493 -26.76 -15.19 -8.48
CA GLY A 493 -27.57 -14.56 -9.54
C GLY A 493 -27.32 -13.07 -9.81
N ARG A 494 -26.40 -12.42 -9.08
CA ARG A 494 -26.12 -10.96 -9.19
C ARG A 494 -24.63 -10.63 -9.06
N THR A 495 -23.76 -11.51 -9.56
CA THR A 495 -22.31 -11.31 -9.54
C THR A 495 -21.89 -10.41 -10.69
N HIS A 496 -21.33 -9.25 -10.38
CA HIS A 496 -20.81 -8.28 -11.35
C HIS A 496 -19.78 -7.36 -10.71
N PRO A 497 -18.89 -6.72 -11.50
CA PRO A 497 -18.02 -5.68 -10.97
C PRO A 497 -18.84 -4.50 -10.45
N VAL A 498 -18.34 -3.79 -9.44
CA VAL A 498 -18.95 -2.54 -9.01
C VAL A 498 -18.91 -1.55 -10.18
N MET A 499 -20.06 -0.96 -10.50
CA MET A 499 -20.24 -0.16 -11.72
C MET A 499 -19.61 1.24 -11.64
N THR A 500 -19.41 1.75 -10.43
CA THR A 500 -18.87 3.08 -10.16
C THR A 500 -17.75 2.97 -9.13
N GLY A 501 -16.61 3.57 -9.40
CA GLY A 501 -15.51 3.68 -8.45
C GLY A 501 -15.16 5.14 -8.20
N ARG A 502 -14.28 5.36 -7.22
CA ARG A 502 -13.72 6.69 -6.98
C ARG A 502 -12.83 7.10 -8.17
N GLY A 503 -13.17 8.25 -8.78
CA GLY A 503 -12.29 8.90 -9.77
C GLY A 503 -11.01 9.48 -9.13
N GLY A 504 -10.26 10.25 -9.92
CA GLY A 504 -8.97 10.83 -9.49
C GLY A 504 -7.78 10.04 -10.03
N ALA A 505 -6.59 10.32 -9.51
CA ALA A 505 -5.39 9.62 -9.92
C ALA A 505 -5.45 8.13 -9.51
N GLU A 506 -5.06 7.25 -10.43
CA GLU A 506 -4.83 5.82 -10.13
C GLU A 506 -3.43 5.60 -9.56
N GLY A 507 -2.51 6.51 -9.87
CA GLY A 507 -1.12 6.44 -9.47
C GLY A 507 -0.26 5.59 -10.40
N TYR A 508 1.01 5.96 -10.46
CA TYR A 508 2.05 5.30 -11.22
C TYR A 508 3.26 5.06 -10.33
N LEU A 509 4.00 4.00 -10.66
CA LEU A 509 5.19 3.59 -9.93
C LEU A 509 6.36 3.46 -10.89
N PHE A 510 7.45 4.13 -10.57
CA PHE A 510 8.74 3.90 -11.20
C PHE A 510 9.55 2.94 -10.34
N THR A 511 10.12 1.91 -10.96
CA THR A 511 10.96 0.91 -10.30
C THR A 511 12.31 0.81 -10.98
N ALA A 512 13.37 0.64 -10.21
CA ALA A 512 14.71 0.39 -10.73
C ALA A 512 15.61 -0.28 -9.68
N VAL A 513 16.73 -0.85 -10.14
CA VAL A 513 17.75 -1.43 -9.27
C VAL A 513 19.04 -0.63 -9.36
N ARG A 514 19.61 -0.24 -8.21
CA ARG A 514 20.95 0.37 -8.13
C ARG A 514 22.01 -0.64 -8.55
N VAL A 515 22.90 -0.27 -9.47
CA VAL A 515 23.96 -1.17 -9.97
C VAL A 515 25.33 -0.51 -9.99
N VAL A 516 26.34 -1.24 -9.54
CA VAL A 516 27.72 -0.77 -9.54
C VAL A 516 28.32 -1.06 -10.93
N PRO A 517 28.76 -0.06 -11.70
CA PRO A 517 29.42 -0.29 -12.99
C PRO A 517 30.65 -1.17 -12.81
N ALA A 518 30.84 -2.15 -13.69
CA ALA A 518 31.97 -3.05 -13.60
C ALA A 518 33.29 -2.35 -13.96
N GLU A 519 34.35 -2.62 -13.21
CA GLU A 519 35.70 -2.17 -13.51
C GLU A 519 36.40 -3.17 -14.44
N GLY A 520 36.91 -2.69 -15.58
CA GLY A 520 37.68 -3.50 -16.52
C GLY A 520 36.85 -4.43 -17.41
N ARG A 521 37.50 -5.47 -17.95
CA ARG A 521 36.88 -6.38 -18.93
C ARG A 521 35.97 -7.37 -18.21
N VAL A 522 34.66 -7.24 -18.39
CA VAL A 522 33.66 -8.15 -17.82
C VAL A 522 33.77 -9.51 -18.50
N GLU A 523 34.40 -10.48 -17.85
CA GLU A 523 34.37 -11.88 -18.29
C GLU A 523 33.06 -12.52 -17.83
N ALA A 524 32.13 -12.71 -18.76
CA ALA A 524 30.92 -13.48 -18.49
C ALA A 524 31.30 -14.95 -18.23
N ARG A 525 31.43 -15.35 -16.95
CA ARG A 525 31.50 -16.76 -16.52
C ARG A 525 30.13 -17.44 -16.67
N GLY A 526 29.60 -17.48 -17.88
CA GLY A 526 28.52 -18.39 -18.24
C GLY A 526 29.10 -19.77 -18.47
N LYS A 527 28.60 -20.79 -17.75
CA LYS A 527 28.80 -22.21 -18.13
C LYS A 527 28.01 -22.47 -19.41
N PHE A 528 28.47 -21.95 -20.54
CA PHE A 528 27.98 -22.38 -21.84
C PHE A 528 28.56 -23.77 -22.10
N ALA A 529 27.84 -24.81 -21.64
CA ALA A 529 28.09 -26.16 -22.09
C ALA A 529 27.85 -26.16 -23.61
N ARG A 530 28.92 -26.12 -24.40
CA ARG A 530 28.84 -26.38 -25.84
C ARG A 530 28.21 -27.76 -26.02
N LYS A 531 26.92 -27.82 -26.36
CA LYS A 531 26.33 -29.02 -26.93
C LYS A 531 27.07 -29.31 -28.23
N LYS A 532 27.97 -30.28 -28.18
CA LYS A 532 28.65 -30.83 -29.36
C LYS A 532 27.54 -31.45 -30.22
N ALA A 533 27.23 -30.84 -31.36
CA ALA A 533 26.33 -31.41 -32.34
C ALA A 533 26.88 -32.77 -32.76
N GLY A 534 26.13 -33.84 -32.50
CA GLY A 534 26.48 -35.19 -32.91
C GLY A 534 26.37 -35.30 -34.43
N GLU A 535 27.46 -35.72 -35.07
CA GLU A 535 27.46 -36.19 -36.45
C GLU A 535 26.51 -37.40 -36.56
N VAL A 536 25.47 -37.24 -37.38
CA VAL A 536 24.68 -38.36 -37.89
C VAL A 536 25.48 -38.98 -39.04
N ARG A 537 26.00 -40.20 -38.83
CA ARG A 537 26.58 -41.03 -39.89
C ARG A 537 25.46 -41.62 -40.75
N SER A 538 25.50 -41.36 -42.06
CA SER A 538 24.80 -42.12 -43.10
C SER A 538 25.79 -43.09 -43.74
N GLU A 539 25.44 -44.38 -43.78
CA GLU A 539 26.16 -45.41 -44.52
C GLU A 539 25.80 -45.38 -46.01
N ASN A 540 26.82 -45.29 -46.89
CA ASN A 540 27.11 -46.33 -47.90
C ASN A 540 28.25 -45.95 -48.88
N GLY A 541 29.16 -46.91 -49.10
CA GLY A 541 29.58 -47.26 -50.47
C GLY A 541 30.89 -46.72 -51.07
N ARG A 542 32.03 -47.38 -50.74
CA ARG A 542 33.09 -47.89 -51.65
C ARG A 542 33.65 -46.99 -52.80
N LYS A 543 34.92 -46.54 -52.70
CA LYS A 543 36.16 -47.19 -53.24
C LYS A 543 37.38 -46.26 -53.22
N ALA A 544 38.45 -46.78 -52.61
CA ALA A 544 39.88 -46.71 -52.96
C ALA A 544 40.56 -45.43 -53.52
N GLY A 545 41.55 -44.95 -52.76
CA GLY A 545 42.92 -44.78 -53.25
C GLY A 545 43.47 -43.35 -53.35
N GLY A 546 44.53 -43.05 -52.58
CA GLY A 546 45.48 -41.98 -52.88
C GLY A 546 45.70 -40.97 -51.74
N GLU A 547 46.85 -41.12 -51.07
CA GLU A 547 47.41 -40.20 -50.07
C GLU A 547 48.08 -38.96 -50.75
N PRO A 548 48.69 -38.00 -50.01
CA PRO A 548 48.31 -36.59 -50.06
C PRO A 548 49.39 -35.71 -50.73
N ASP A 549 49.11 -34.42 -51.00
CA ASP A 549 49.98 -33.33 -50.51
C ASP A 549 49.52 -31.90 -50.86
N ALA A 550 50.01 -30.99 -50.03
CA ALA A 550 49.76 -29.57 -49.94
C ALA A 550 49.98 -28.74 -51.22
N LYS A 551 49.27 -27.59 -51.31
CA LYS A 551 49.87 -26.28 -51.66
C LYS A 551 48.94 -25.09 -51.39
N LYS A 552 49.48 -24.11 -50.65
CA LYS A 552 49.07 -22.70 -50.61
C LYS A 552 49.16 -22.07 -52.00
N ILE A 553 48.30 -21.09 -52.30
CA ILE A 553 48.46 -19.83 -53.09
C ILE A 553 47.05 -19.17 -53.04
N LYS A 554 46.75 -18.08 -52.34
CA LYS A 554 47.08 -16.64 -52.46
C LYS A 554 46.52 -15.95 -53.73
N LEU A 555 45.90 -14.77 -53.48
CA LEU A 555 45.44 -13.71 -54.41
C LEU A 555 44.08 -13.97 -55.07
N GLY A 556 43.18 -13.01 -55.22
CA GLY A 556 43.26 -11.57 -54.96
C GLY A 556 41.93 -10.89 -55.34
N ASP A 557 41.90 -9.60 -55.06
CA ASP A 557 40.88 -8.58 -55.23
C ASP A 557 39.89 -8.70 -56.40
N GLY A 558 38.70 -8.14 -56.17
CA GLY A 558 38.22 -7.14 -57.12
C GLY A 558 36.73 -7.15 -57.46
N VAL A 559 36.14 -5.97 -57.27
CA VAL A 559 35.17 -5.30 -58.15
C VAL A 559 33.69 -5.35 -57.73
N GLU A 560 33.29 -4.15 -57.31
CA GLU A 560 32.00 -3.46 -57.38
C GLU A 560 30.99 -3.97 -58.41
N SER A 561 29.70 -3.90 -58.05
CA SER A 561 28.72 -3.25 -58.94
C SER A 561 27.47 -2.88 -58.15
N GLU A 562 27.15 -1.59 -58.22
CA GLU A 562 25.84 -1.02 -57.93
C GLU A 562 24.79 -1.57 -58.91
N GLY A 563 23.54 -1.64 -58.46
CA GLY A 563 22.41 -2.06 -59.29
C GLY A 563 21.08 -1.80 -58.61
N ASN A 564 20.70 -0.53 -58.57
CA ASN A 564 19.43 0.00 -58.11
C ASN A 564 18.35 -0.24 -59.18
N VAL A 565 17.28 -1.01 -58.93
CA VAL A 565 16.00 -0.89 -59.67
C VAL A 565 14.81 -1.22 -58.77
N THR A 566 14.03 -0.16 -58.61
CA THR A 566 12.62 0.05 -58.27
C THR A 566 11.56 -1.04 -58.54
N ASN A 567 10.58 -1.01 -57.64
CA ASN A 567 9.12 -1.00 -57.83
C ASN A 567 8.30 -2.29 -57.90
N ASP A 568 7.17 -2.15 -57.19
CA ASP A 568 5.85 -2.72 -57.42
C ASP A 568 5.67 -4.21 -57.08
N SER A 569 4.53 -4.68 -56.61
CA SER A 569 3.31 -4.11 -56.02
C SER A 569 2.46 -5.35 -55.71
N THR A 570 1.47 -5.16 -54.83
CA THR A 570 0.22 -5.96 -54.78
C THR A 570 0.16 -7.28 -54.00
N THR A 571 -0.90 -7.29 -53.18
CA THR A 571 -1.84 -8.39 -52.86
C THR A 571 -1.55 -9.39 -51.75
N HIS A 572 -2.28 -9.17 -50.65
CA HIS A 572 -3.12 -10.11 -49.90
C HIS A 572 -3.02 -11.61 -50.21
N GLY A 573 -2.70 -12.37 -49.16
CA GLY A 573 -3.06 -13.79 -49.02
C GLY A 573 -3.28 -14.12 -47.55
N LEU A 574 -4.56 -14.26 -47.15
CA LEU A 574 -4.96 -14.85 -45.87
C LEU A 574 -4.39 -16.27 -45.76
N ALA A 575 -3.75 -16.59 -44.63
CA ALA A 575 -3.51 -17.97 -44.21
C ALA A 575 -4.23 -18.23 -42.88
N LYS A 576 -5.04 -19.29 -42.93
CA LYS A 576 -5.97 -19.77 -41.91
C LYS A 576 -5.28 -20.31 -40.66
N GLU A 577 -6.05 -20.18 -39.58
CA GLU A 577 -6.06 -20.95 -38.34
C GLU A 577 -5.53 -22.39 -38.46
N ASN A 578 -4.70 -22.77 -37.49
CA ASN A 578 -4.73 -24.11 -36.90
C ASN A 578 -4.80 -23.93 -35.38
N GLY A 579 -5.97 -24.21 -34.83
CA GLY A 579 -6.19 -24.34 -33.39
C GLY A 579 -5.50 -25.58 -32.85
N MET A 580 -4.88 -25.44 -31.68
CA MET A 580 -4.40 -26.57 -30.90
C MET A 580 -4.97 -26.43 -29.48
N ASP A 581 -5.89 -27.35 -29.20
CA ASP A 581 -6.57 -27.58 -27.93
C ASP A 581 -5.57 -28.15 -26.91
N MET A 582 -5.47 -27.55 -25.71
CA MET A 582 -4.71 -28.11 -24.60
C MET A 582 -5.57 -28.03 -23.34
N LYS A 583 -6.35 -29.10 -23.13
CA LYS A 583 -6.78 -29.57 -21.81
C LYS A 583 -5.61 -30.30 -21.14
N GLU A 584 -5.64 -30.28 -19.81
CA GLU A 584 -4.82 -31.04 -18.85
C GLU A 584 -3.43 -30.50 -18.50
N ALA A 585 -3.35 -29.87 -17.32
CA ALA A 585 -2.26 -30.12 -16.36
C ALA A 585 -2.70 -29.64 -14.96
N ILE A 586 -3.27 -30.57 -14.18
CA ILE A 586 -3.27 -30.52 -12.71
C ILE A 586 -2.13 -31.45 -12.28
N ALA A 587 -1.13 -30.89 -11.60
CA ALA A 587 -0.32 -31.51 -10.54
C ALA A 587 0.51 -30.42 -9.88
#